data_AF-A0A061A678-F1
#
_entry.id   AF-A0A061A678-F1
#
_cell.length_a   1.000
_cell.length_b   1.000
_cell.length_c   1.000
_cell.angle_alpha   90.00
_cell.angle_beta   90.00
_cell.angle_gamma   90.00
#
_symmetry.space_group_name_H-M   'P 1'
#
loop_
_entity.id
_entity.type
_entity.pdbx_description
1 polymer ?
#
loop_
_entity_poly.entity_id
_entity_poly.type
_entity_poly.pdbx_seq_one_letter_code
_entity_poly.pdbx_strand_id
1 'polypeptide(L)'
;LHSSLPSNQQVHLGSGDPFTPGFPSFNHTQFPPTQSSGLPVIPAQPISANVASKLLSQLTGPVCPRGWQGRLPYVRCVLGRGFTSADGRRIRMGVYNTMTPVLLNNIFSSLEGRIEPGEREESGRKGRV
;
A
#
# COMPACT_ATOMS: atom_id res chain seq x y z
N LEU A 1 19.14 -13.91 5.17
CA LEU A 1 18.06 -13.64 6.15
C LEU A 1 17.25 -12.46 5.62
N HIS A 2 16.19 -12.73 4.85
CA HIS A 2 15.35 -11.70 4.26
C HIS A 2 14.17 -11.49 5.21
N SER A 3 14.21 -10.43 6.02
CA SER A 3 13.09 -10.04 6.87
C SER A 3 12.02 -9.38 6.01
N SER A 4 11.02 -10.16 5.58
CA SER A 4 9.78 -9.61 5.04
C SER A 4 8.95 -9.06 6.19
N LEU A 5 9.27 -7.85 6.64
CA LEU A 5 8.32 -7.07 7.42
C LEU A 5 7.10 -6.83 6.51
N PRO A 6 5.86 -7.17 6.93
CA PRO A 6 4.67 -6.85 6.16
C PRO A 6 4.56 -5.33 6.06
N SER A 7 4.84 -4.81 4.88
CA SER A 7 4.56 -3.41 4.56
C SER A 7 3.04 -3.26 4.53
N ASN A 8 2.47 -2.52 5.49
CA ASN A 8 1.10 -2.03 5.39
C ASN A 8 1.04 -1.09 4.20
N GLN A 9 0.79 -1.64 3.02
CA GLN A 9 0.78 -0.90 1.78
C GLN A 9 -0.58 -1.07 1.14
N GLN A 10 -1.35 0.01 1.23
CA GLN A 10 -2.68 0.09 0.69
C GLN A 10 -2.64 1.04 -0.49
N VAL A 11 -2.97 0.50 -1.65
CA VAL A 11 -3.17 1.24 -2.90
C VAL A 11 -4.65 1.46 -3.19
N HIS A 12 -5.51 0.94 -2.33
CA HIS A 12 -6.94 1.12 -2.41
C HIS A 12 -7.35 2.51 -1.91
N LEU A 13 -7.86 3.35 -2.82
CA LEU A 13 -8.42 4.66 -2.51
C LEU A 13 -9.86 4.52 -2.00
N GLY A 14 -10.02 3.83 -0.88
CA GLY A 14 -11.30 3.53 -0.23
C GLY A 14 -11.09 2.82 1.10
N SER A 15 -12.17 2.65 1.85
CA SER A 15 -12.17 1.97 3.17
C SER A 15 -13.01 0.70 3.13
N GLY A 16 -12.58 -0.31 3.88
CA GLY A 16 -13.29 -1.59 3.96
C GLY A 16 -12.87 -2.57 2.87
N ASP A 17 -13.70 -3.58 2.64
CA ASP A 17 -13.48 -4.59 1.60
C ASP A 17 -13.72 -3.96 0.21
N PRO A 18 -12.73 -3.99 -0.71
CA PRO A 18 -12.86 -3.44 -2.05
C PRO A 18 -14.00 -4.02 -2.91
N PHE A 19 -14.58 -5.17 -2.51
CA PHE A 19 -15.68 -5.82 -3.26
C PHE A 19 -17.06 -5.69 -2.60
N THR A 20 -17.13 -5.07 -1.42
CA THR A 20 -18.39 -4.76 -0.73
C THR A 20 -18.40 -3.32 -0.21
N PRO A 21 -18.25 -2.31 -1.11
CA PRO A 21 -18.24 -0.92 -0.69
C PRO A 21 -19.57 -0.55 0.00
N GLY A 22 -19.49 -0.12 1.27
CA GLY A 22 -20.65 0.31 2.05
C GLY A 22 -21.51 -0.81 2.63
N PHE A 23 -21.14 -2.08 2.45
CA PHE A 23 -21.89 -3.22 3.00
C PHE A 23 -20.96 -4.21 3.70
N PRO A 24 -21.42 -4.90 4.76
CA PRO A 24 -20.67 -5.99 5.36
C PRO A 24 -20.42 -7.13 4.35
N SER A 25 -19.18 -7.59 4.28
CA SER A 25 -18.77 -8.71 3.43
C SER A 25 -19.32 -10.03 4.00
N PHE A 26 -20.32 -10.62 3.35
CA PHE A 26 -20.87 -11.93 3.71
C PHE A 26 -20.51 -13.01 2.68
N ASN A 27 -20.45 -14.26 3.11
CA ASN A 27 -20.33 -15.42 2.20
C ASN A 27 -21.59 -15.62 1.32
N HIS A 28 -22.71 -15.02 1.72
CA HIS A 28 -24.00 -15.07 1.03
C HIS A 28 -24.47 -13.63 0.76
N THR A 29 -23.77 -12.88 -0.10
CA THR A 29 -24.22 -11.53 -0.44
C THR A 29 -25.49 -11.58 -1.29
N GLN A 30 -26.55 -10.91 -0.83
CA GLN A 30 -27.77 -10.65 -1.61
C GLN A 30 -27.50 -9.76 -2.84
N PHE A 31 -26.32 -9.13 -2.89
CA PHE A 31 -25.83 -8.31 -3.98
C PHE A 31 -24.58 -8.93 -4.62
N PRO A 32 -24.47 -8.92 -5.95
CA PRO A 32 -23.25 -9.35 -6.62
C PRO A 32 -22.07 -8.47 -6.18
N PRO A 33 -20.86 -9.03 -6.00
CA PRO A 33 -19.68 -8.25 -5.62
C PRO A 33 -19.41 -7.18 -6.67
N THR A 34 -19.32 -5.92 -6.23
CA THR A 34 -19.00 -4.78 -7.10
C THR A 34 -17.57 -4.34 -6.82
N GLN A 35 -16.75 -4.24 -7.87
CA GLN A 35 -15.40 -3.74 -7.75
C GLN A 35 -15.44 -2.25 -7.36
N SER A 36 -14.81 -1.92 -6.24
CA SER A 36 -14.65 -0.52 -5.84
C SER A 36 -13.78 0.22 -6.86
N SER A 37 -14.19 1.44 -7.21
CA SER A 37 -13.47 2.33 -8.13
C SER A 37 -12.08 2.75 -7.60
N GLY A 38 -11.78 2.48 -6.33
CA GLY A 38 -10.49 2.81 -5.70
C GLY A 38 -9.39 1.77 -5.93
N LEU A 39 -9.60 0.73 -6.73
CA LEU A 39 -8.53 -0.23 -7.08
C LEU A 39 -7.56 0.37 -8.11
N PRO A 40 -6.23 0.20 -7.95
CA PRO A 40 -5.27 0.76 -8.89
C PRO A 40 -5.32 0.04 -10.24
N VAL A 41 -5.29 0.82 -11.33
CA VAL A 41 -5.24 0.31 -12.71
C VAL A 41 -3.81 0.01 -13.16
N ILE A 42 -2.82 0.58 -12.48
CA ILE A 42 -1.39 0.45 -12.78
C ILE A 42 -0.73 -0.40 -11.70
N PRO A 43 0.19 -1.32 -12.03
CA PRO A 43 0.93 -2.09 -11.04
C PRO A 43 1.72 -1.16 -10.11
N ALA A 44 1.61 -1.40 -8.82
CA ALA A 44 2.36 -0.69 -7.79
C ALA A 44 3.17 -1.69 -6.97
N GLN A 45 4.47 -1.44 -6.84
CA GLN A 45 5.39 -2.32 -6.13
C GLN A 45 6.26 -1.50 -5.17
N PRO A 46 6.26 -1.78 -3.86
CA PRO A 46 7.27 -1.25 -2.95
C PRO A 46 8.65 -1.73 -3.36
N ILE A 47 9.62 -0.83 -3.29
CA ILE A 47 11.04 -1.17 -3.37
C ILE A 47 11.75 -0.71 -2.11
N SER A 48 12.80 -1.43 -1.70
CA SER A 48 13.63 -1.02 -0.58
C SER A 48 14.50 0.19 -0.93
N ALA A 49 14.95 0.92 0.09
CA ALA A 49 15.84 2.06 -0.09
C ALA A 49 17.13 1.69 -0.84
N ASN A 50 17.67 0.49 -0.63
CA ASN A 50 18.87 0.00 -1.31
C ASN A 50 18.63 -0.29 -2.80
N VAL A 51 17.43 -0.77 -3.15
CA VAL A 51 17.06 -0.95 -4.57
C VAL A 51 16.82 0.42 -5.21
N ALA A 52 16.13 1.32 -4.51
CA ALA A 52 15.92 2.69 -4.96
C ALA A 52 17.24 3.41 -5.22
N SER A 53 18.24 3.29 -4.33
CA SER A 53 19.52 3.95 -4.52
C SER A 53 20.26 3.46 -5.77
N LYS A 54 20.28 2.15 -6.02
CA LYS A 54 20.89 1.55 -7.22
C LYS A 54 20.21 1.97 -8.53
N LEU A 55 18.89 2.11 -8.52
CA LEU A 55 18.12 2.53 -9.69
C LEU A 55 18.31 4.03 -9.94
N LEU A 56 18.14 4.85 -8.92
CA LEU A 56 18.23 6.31 -9.03
C LEU A 56 19.66 6.79 -9.29
N SER A 57 20.69 6.07 -8.82
CA SER A 57 22.09 6.41 -9.13
C SER A 57 22.45 6.27 -10.62
N GLN A 58 21.66 5.50 -11.38
CA GLN A 58 21.84 5.31 -12.82
C GLN A 58 21.06 6.33 -13.65
N LEU A 59 20.17 7.12 -13.03
CA LEU A 59 19.40 8.13 -13.75
C LEU A 59 20.30 9.31 -14.14
N THR A 60 20.06 9.82 -15.34
CA THR A 60 20.65 11.05 -15.85
C THR A 60 19.54 12.00 -16.27
N GLY A 61 19.85 13.31 -16.29
CA GLY A 61 18.89 14.33 -16.68
C GLY A 61 19.05 15.61 -15.88
N PRO A 62 18.09 16.55 -16.02
CA PRO A 62 18.10 17.80 -15.29
C PRO A 62 17.94 17.58 -13.79
N VAL A 63 18.57 18.45 -13.01
CA VAL A 63 18.55 18.41 -11.54
C VAL A 63 17.12 18.68 -11.04
N CYS A 64 16.73 17.99 -9.96
CA CYS A 64 15.43 18.21 -9.33
C CYS A 64 15.28 19.60 -8.71
N PRO A 65 14.04 20.11 -8.57
CA PRO A 65 13.74 21.29 -7.76
C PRO A 65 14.17 21.15 -6.28
N ARG A 66 14.42 22.28 -5.61
CA ARG A 66 15.01 22.36 -4.26
C ARG A 66 14.21 21.69 -3.12
N GLY A 67 13.01 21.17 -3.36
CA GLY A 67 12.20 20.42 -2.37
C GLY A 67 12.12 18.91 -2.60
N TRP A 68 12.65 18.40 -3.70
CA TRP A 68 12.48 16.99 -4.12
C TRP A 68 13.69 16.13 -3.75
N GLN A 69 14.74 16.74 -3.20
CA GLN A 69 15.96 16.05 -2.81
C GLN A 69 15.67 15.10 -1.63
N GLY A 70 15.72 13.79 -1.92
CA GLY A 70 15.63 12.75 -0.90
C GLY A 70 16.91 12.60 -0.07
N ARG A 71 16.88 11.70 0.92
CA ARG A 71 18.00 11.40 1.84
C ARG A 71 18.77 10.13 1.48
N LEU A 72 18.64 9.65 0.25
CA LEU A 72 19.34 8.43 -0.18
C LEU A 72 20.84 8.70 -0.34
N PRO A 73 21.71 7.86 0.23
CA PRO A 73 23.15 8.05 0.11
C PRO A 73 23.61 7.78 -1.33
N TYR A 74 24.58 8.56 -1.80
CA TYR A 74 25.21 8.42 -3.12
C TYR A 74 24.26 8.59 -4.33
N VAL A 75 23.10 9.23 -4.15
CA VAL A 75 22.13 9.52 -5.22
C VAL A 75 21.99 11.04 -5.37
N ARG A 76 22.20 11.54 -6.59
CA ARG A 76 21.85 12.92 -6.95
C ARG A 76 20.39 12.95 -7.38
N CYS A 77 19.60 13.91 -6.90
CA CYS A 77 18.22 14.03 -7.40
C CYS A 77 18.25 14.62 -8.80
N VAL A 78 17.81 13.81 -9.77
CA VAL A 78 17.59 14.21 -11.16
C VAL A 78 16.20 13.78 -11.58
N LEU A 79 15.57 14.54 -12.48
CA LEU A 79 14.22 14.27 -13.00
C LEU A 79 14.19 13.08 -13.98
N GLY A 80 15.35 12.58 -14.41
CA GLY A 80 15.46 11.47 -15.33
C GLY A 80 15.29 11.90 -16.80
N ARG A 81 14.85 10.94 -17.64
CA ARG A 81 14.77 10.89 -19.13
C ARG A 81 15.84 10.03 -19.81
N GLY A 82 16.90 9.66 -19.09
CA GLY A 82 17.93 8.74 -19.57
C GLY A 82 18.58 7.94 -18.45
N PHE A 83 19.29 6.89 -18.83
CA PHE A 83 20.22 6.18 -17.95
C PHE A 83 21.65 6.59 -18.33
N THR A 84 22.61 6.38 -17.42
CA THR A 84 24.04 6.60 -17.68
C THR A 84 24.57 5.78 -18.87
N SER A 85 23.96 4.63 -19.17
CA SER A 85 24.22 3.88 -20.40
C SER A 85 23.42 4.49 -21.56
N ALA A 86 24.12 4.89 -22.63
CA ALA A 86 23.50 5.39 -23.86
C ALA A 86 22.66 4.33 -24.62
N ASP A 87 22.67 3.07 -24.17
CA ASP A 87 22.10 1.90 -24.87
C ASP A 87 20.58 1.76 -24.75
N GLY A 88 19.86 2.80 -24.31
CA GLY A 88 18.39 2.75 -24.22
C GLY A 88 17.84 1.73 -23.22
N ARG A 89 18.55 1.51 -22.10
CA ARG A 89 18.09 0.63 -21.01
C ARG A 89 16.68 1.01 -20.55
N ARG A 90 15.86 -0.01 -20.28
CA ARG A 90 14.48 0.16 -19.79
C ARG A 90 14.27 -0.65 -18.52
N ILE A 91 13.48 -0.10 -17.60
CA ILE A 91 13.04 -0.82 -16.42
C ILE A 91 11.79 -1.61 -16.81
N ARG A 92 11.80 -2.91 -16.51
CA ARG A 92 10.61 -3.77 -16.61
C ARG A 92 10.15 -4.13 -15.21
N MET A 93 8.87 -3.93 -14.94
CA MET A 93 8.23 -4.33 -13.68
C MET A 93 7.21 -5.42 -14.00
N GLY A 94 7.37 -6.59 -13.38
CA GLY A 94 6.39 -7.66 -13.37
C GLY A 94 5.83 -7.81 -11.97
N VAL A 95 4.52 -7.67 -11.81
CA VAL A 95 3.81 -7.85 -10.54
C VAL A 95 2.83 -9.00 -10.72
N TYR A 96 2.95 -10.02 -9.88
CA TYR A 96 2.16 -11.25 -9.95
C TYR A 96 1.33 -11.41 -8.67
N ASN A 97 0.64 -10.35 -8.26
CA ASN A 97 -0.22 -10.40 -7.08
C ASN A 97 -1.55 -11.05 -7.42
N THR A 98 -2.06 -11.92 -6.54
CA THR A 98 -3.36 -12.56 -6.68
C THR A 98 -4.28 -12.08 -5.57
N MET A 99 -5.50 -11.68 -5.94
CA MET A 99 -6.51 -11.30 -4.96
C MET A 99 -7.07 -12.57 -4.32
N THR A 100 -7.00 -12.66 -2.99
CA THR A 100 -7.49 -13.81 -2.25
C THR A 100 -8.46 -13.36 -1.15
N PRO A 101 -9.69 -13.89 -1.11
CA PRO A 101 -10.59 -13.62 0.00
C PRO A 101 -10.04 -14.29 1.26
N VAL A 102 -9.88 -13.52 2.33
CA VAL A 102 -9.40 -14.00 3.63
C VAL A 102 -10.43 -13.66 4.68
N LEU A 103 -10.73 -14.62 5.57
CA LEU A 103 -11.60 -14.38 6.72
C LEU A 103 -10.86 -13.52 7.75
N LEU A 104 -11.39 -12.34 8.03
CA LEU A 104 -10.91 -11.44 9.08
C LEU A 104 -11.83 -11.54 10.29
N ASN A 105 -11.26 -11.94 11.43
CA ASN A 105 -12.00 -12.07 12.69
C ASN A 105 -11.72 -10.86 13.58
N ASN A 106 -12.71 -10.00 13.77
CA ASN A 106 -12.64 -8.91 14.74
C ASN A 106 -13.08 -9.42 16.12
N ILE A 107 -12.31 -9.11 17.16
CA ILE A 107 -12.62 -9.46 18.55
C ILE A 107 -12.97 -8.16 19.28
N PHE A 108 -14.19 -8.09 19.81
CA PHE A 108 -14.67 -6.95 20.59
C PHE A 108 -14.92 -7.39 22.04
N SER A 109 -14.52 -6.57 23.00
CA SER A 109 -14.90 -6.73 24.41
C SER A 109 -15.67 -5.50 24.87
N SER A 110 -16.72 -5.70 25.66
CA SER A 110 -17.55 -4.64 26.22
C SER A 110 -17.49 -4.68 27.73
N LEU A 111 -17.35 -3.51 28.35
CA LEU A 111 -17.52 -3.30 29.79
C LEU A 111 -18.65 -2.30 29.96
N GLU A 112 -19.69 -2.67 30.71
CA GLU A 112 -20.86 -1.80 30.90
C GLU A 112 -20.52 -0.68 31.91
N GLY A 113 -20.72 0.57 31.47
CA GLY A 113 -20.61 1.74 32.33
C GLY A 113 -21.75 1.79 33.34
N ARG A 114 -21.42 1.99 34.61
CA ARG A 114 -22.43 2.00 35.70
C ARG A 114 -23.36 3.21 35.66
N ILE A 115 -22.92 4.32 35.06
CA ILE A 115 -23.61 5.62 35.07
C ILE A 115 -24.36 5.84 33.76
N GLU A 116 -23.72 5.50 32.63
CA GLU A 116 -24.30 5.66 31.28
C GLU A 116 -24.17 4.34 30.49
N PRO A 117 -24.97 3.31 30.80
CA PRO A 117 -24.89 1.98 30.17
C PRO A 117 -25.23 1.98 28.66
N GLY A 118 -25.72 3.09 28.11
CA GLY A 118 -26.04 3.26 26.69
C GLY A 118 -24.91 3.86 25.85
N GLU A 119 -23.90 4.47 26.47
CA GLU A 119 -22.76 5.04 25.74
C GLU A 119 -21.68 3.96 25.56
N ARG A 120 -21.24 3.77 24.31
CA ARG A 120 -20.17 2.84 23.98
C ARG A 120 -18.92 3.60 23.59
N GLU A 121 -17.85 3.36 24.34
CA GLU A 121 -16.51 3.75 23.97
C GLU A 121 -15.76 2.52 23.45
N GLU A 122 -15.37 2.54 22.17
CA GLU A 122 -14.74 1.40 21.52
C GLU A 122 -13.20 1.55 21.53
N SER A 123 -12.53 0.72 22.32
CA SER A 123 -11.05 0.62 22.32
C SER A 123 -10.62 -0.71 21.70
N GLY A 124 -10.43 -0.72 20.38
CA GLY A 124 -10.00 -1.90 19.63
C GLY A 124 -8.46 -1.98 19.50
N ARG A 125 -7.86 -3.10 19.92
CA ARG A 125 -6.48 -3.46 19.51
C ARG A 125 -6.54 -4.28 18.22
N LYS A 126 -6.08 -3.69 17.12
CA LYS A 126 -5.96 -4.38 15.82
C LYS A 126 -4.86 -5.44 15.89
N GLY A 127 -5.24 -6.70 16.01
CA GLY A 127 -4.32 -7.84 15.87
C GLY A 127 -3.78 -7.89 14.44
N ARG A 128 -2.45 -7.88 14.29
CA ARG A 128 -1.76 -8.11 13.02
C ARG A 128 -1.42 -9.60 12.96
N VAL A 129 -2.00 -10.32 11.98
CA VAL A 129 -1.49 -11.63 11.53
C VAL A 129 -0.41 -11.38 10.48
#